data_AF-A0A974PUP2-F1
#
_entry.id   AF-A0A974PUP2-F1
#
_cell.length_a   1.000
_cell.length_b   1.000
_cell.length_c   1.000
_cell.angle_alpha   90.00
_cell.angle_beta   90.00
_cell.angle_gamma   90.00
#
_symmetry.space_group_name_H-M   'P 1'
#
loop_
_entity.id
_entity.type
_entity.pdbx_description
1 polymer ?
#
loop_
_entity_poly.entity_id
_entity_poly.type
_entity_poly.pdbx_seq_one_letter_code
_entity_poly.pdbx_strand_id
1 'polypeptide(L)'
;MEREPVRRIIDYPWVVVRIACRVCARNGQARLARLAEKHGAECSIEELLDRIAWTCPYPRLKPDQKARKYHAYCGVFLPDLELPAPRPPDMPGTGLRLVHGKDTGATPGDKDAA
;
A
#
# COMPACT_ATOMS: atom_id res chain seq x y z
N MET A 1 27.14 -2.17 16.37
CA MET A 1 26.41 -2.06 15.09
C MET A 1 25.15 -2.91 15.22
N GLU A 2 24.11 -2.39 15.85
CA GLU A 2 22.80 -3.02 15.79
C GLU A 2 22.25 -2.75 14.38
N ARG A 3 22.32 -3.76 13.50
CA ARG A 3 21.59 -3.72 12.24
C ARG A 3 20.10 -3.73 12.61
N GLU A 4 19.39 -2.66 12.26
CA GLU A 4 17.94 -2.62 12.34
C GLU A 4 17.37 -3.91 11.75
N PRO A 5 16.43 -4.61 12.44
CA PRO A 5 15.98 -5.91 11.98
C PRO A 5 15.36 -5.77 10.60
N VAL A 6 15.95 -6.48 9.62
CA VAL A 6 15.40 -6.57 8.26
C VAL A 6 13.99 -7.14 8.39
N ARG A 7 12.98 -6.32 8.11
CA ARG A 7 11.57 -6.72 8.20
C ARG A 7 11.30 -7.78 7.13
N ARG A 8 10.96 -9.00 7.55
CA ARG A 8 10.75 -10.14 6.65
C ARG A 8 9.29 -10.19 6.24
N ILE A 9 9.02 -10.77 5.07
CA ILE A 9 7.63 -10.88 4.60
C ILE A 9 6.77 -11.82 5.45
N ILE A 10 7.38 -12.76 6.18
CA ILE A 10 6.69 -13.65 7.12
C ILE A 10 6.22 -12.97 8.41
N ASP A 11 6.79 -11.81 8.77
CA ASP A 11 6.40 -11.08 9.98
C ASP A 11 5.01 -10.44 9.82
N TYR A 12 4.53 -10.30 8.58
CA TYR A 12 3.30 -9.60 8.22
C TYR A 12 2.43 -10.39 7.21
N PRO A 13 2.11 -11.68 7.45
CA PRO A 13 1.55 -12.58 6.45
C PRO A 13 0.14 -12.17 5.98
N TRP A 14 -0.61 -11.47 6.83
CA TRP A 14 -1.96 -10.96 6.54
C TRP A 14 -1.98 -9.67 5.69
N VAL A 15 -0.84 -8.98 5.55
CA VAL A 15 -0.79 -7.73 4.80
C VAL A 15 -0.92 -7.99 3.30
N VAL A 16 -1.81 -7.23 2.65
CA VAL A 16 -1.94 -7.19 1.19
C VAL A 16 -1.08 -6.05 0.67
N VAL A 17 -0.18 -6.35 -0.26
CA VAL A 17 0.64 -5.34 -0.94
C VAL A 17 0.25 -5.24 -2.40
N ARG A 18 0.26 -4.01 -2.92
CA ARG A 18 0.20 -3.74 -4.36
C ARG A 18 1.61 -3.74 -4.92
N ILE A 19 1.77 -4.33 -6.09
CA ILE A 19 3.03 -4.40 -6.83
C ILE A 19 2.79 -3.75 -8.19
N ALA A 20 3.58 -2.75 -8.54
CA ALA A 20 3.49 -2.08 -9.82
C ALA A 20 4.87 -1.89 -10.45
N CYS A 21 4.92 -1.63 -11.76
CA CYS A 21 6.12 -1.18 -12.45
C CYS A 21 5.82 0.12 -13.20
N ARG A 22 6.73 1.10 -13.13
CA ARG A 22 6.59 2.36 -13.86
C ARG A 22 6.87 2.26 -15.36
N VAL A 23 7.42 1.13 -15.81
CA VAL A 23 7.96 0.99 -17.18
C VAL A 23 7.19 -0.06 -17.99
N CYS A 24 6.92 -1.23 -17.40
CA CYS A 24 6.06 -2.24 -18.04
C CYS A 24 4.64 -2.17 -17.49
N ALA A 25 3.67 -2.77 -18.18
CA ALA A 25 2.26 -2.79 -17.79
C ALA A 25 1.94 -3.67 -16.56
N ARG A 26 2.94 -4.00 -15.72
CA ARG A 26 2.75 -4.86 -14.55
C ARG A 26 2.03 -4.11 -13.45
N ASN A 27 0.92 -4.67 -13.01
CA ASN A 27 0.21 -4.28 -11.80
C ASN A 27 -0.43 -5.53 -11.18
N GLY A 28 -0.51 -5.59 -9.86
CA GLY A 28 -1.13 -6.69 -9.15
C GLY A 28 -1.19 -6.46 -7.65
N GLN A 29 -1.93 -7.32 -6.97
CA GLN A 29 -2.05 -7.32 -5.51
C GLN A 29 -1.87 -8.75 -4.98
N ALA A 30 -1.14 -8.89 -3.89
CA ALA A 30 -0.90 -10.18 -3.27
C ALA A 30 -0.77 -10.04 -1.75
N ARG A 31 -1.19 -11.08 -1.02
CA ARG A 31 -0.86 -11.20 0.40
C ARG A 31 0.61 -11.56 0.55
N LEU A 32 1.28 -10.98 1.54
CA LEU A 32 2.67 -11.32 1.84
C LEU A 32 2.83 -12.81 2.16
N ALA A 33 1.84 -13.47 2.77
CA ALA A 33 1.84 -14.94 2.94
C ALA A 33 2.00 -15.71 1.61
N ARG A 34 1.32 -15.29 0.53
CA ARG A 34 1.46 -15.94 -0.79
C ARG A 34 2.81 -15.65 -1.42
N LEU A 35 3.36 -14.46 -1.19
CA LEU A 35 4.70 -14.11 -1.66
C LEU A 35 5.77 -14.86 -0.86
N ALA A 36 5.56 -15.11 0.43
CA ALA A 36 6.40 -15.93 1.29
C ALA A 36 6.44 -17.39 0.84
N GLU A 37 5.30 -17.96 0.45
CA GLU A 37 5.26 -19.31 -0.13
C GLU A 37 6.04 -19.38 -1.46
N LYS A 38 5.88 -18.37 -2.32
CA LYS A 38 6.50 -18.36 -3.66
C LYS A 38 7.98 -17.99 -3.67
N HIS A 39 8.40 -17.07 -2.81
CA HIS A 39 9.74 -16.48 -2.79
C HIS A 39 10.53 -16.82 -1.50
N GLY A 40 9.93 -17.51 -0.54
CA GLY A 40 10.54 -17.86 0.73
C GLY A 40 10.15 -16.89 1.86
N ALA A 41 9.84 -17.46 3.03
CA ALA A 41 9.37 -16.72 4.20
C ALA A 41 10.37 -15.68 4.73
N GLU A 42 11.66 -16.00 4.67
CA GLU A 42 12.76 -15.18 5.19
C GLU A 42 13.18 -14.03 4.26
N CYS A 43 12.56 -13.92 3.09
CA CYS A 43 12.88 -12.89 2.10
C CYS A 43 12.56 -11.49 2.63
N SER A 44 13.47 -10.55 2.41
CA SER A 44 13.18 -9.13 2.66
C SER A 44 12.28 -8.54 1.57
N ILE A 45 11.71 -7.36 1.82
CA ILE A 45 10.91 -6.64 0.82
C ILE A 45 11.76 -6.24 -0.39
N GLU A 46 13.00 -5.83 -0.18
CA GLU A 46 13.94 -5.47 -1.24
C GLU A 46 14.26 -6.69 -2.11
N GLU A 47 14.63 -7.82 -1.49
CA GLU A 47 14.87 -9.09 -2.18
C GLU A 47 13.64 -9.59 -2.95
N LEU A 48 12.44 -9.37 -2.42
CA LEU A 48 11.20 -9.69 -3.10
C LEU A 48 11.05 -8.86 -4.38
N LEU A 49 11.29 -7.55 -4.32
CA LEU A 49 11.28 -6.69 -5.50
C LEU A 49 12.34 -7.11 -6.53
N ASP A 50 13.52 -7.54 -6.08
CA ASP A 50 14.57 -8.10 -6.93
C ASP A 50 14.09 -9.33 -7.70
N ARG A 51 13.48 -10.29 -7.01
CA ARG A 51 12.95 -11.52 -7.62
C ARG A 51 11.79 -11.22 -8.55
N ILE A 52 10.91 -10.29 -8.18
CA ILE A 52 9.81 -9.87 -9.06
C ILE A 52 10.39 -9.23 -10.34
N ALA A 53 11.42 -8.39 -10.22
CA ALA A 53 12.02 -7.72 -11.36
C ALA A 53 12.61 -8.67 -12.41
N TRP A 54 13.01 -9.90 -12.06
CA TRP A 54 13.53 -10.89 -13.03
C TRP A 54 12.55 -11.26 -14.13
N THR A 55 11.24 -11.14 -13.88
CA THR A 55 10.22 -11.42 -14.89
C THR A 55 9.88 -10.18 -15.75
N CYS A 56 10.54 -9.05 -15.52
CA CYS A 56 10.31 -7.81 -16.27
C CYS A 56 11.05 -7.84 -17.61
N PRO A 57 10.45 -7.35 -18.72
CA PRO A 57 11.16 -7.25 -19.99
C PRO A 57 12.31 -6.22 -19.97
N TYR A 58 12.33 -5.32 -18.98
CA TYR A 58 13.38 -4.32 -18.82
C TYR A 58 14.41 -4.79 -17.79
N PRO A 59 15.71 -4.57 -18.05
CA PRO A 59 16.78 -4.99 -17.13
C PRO A 59 16.70 -4.23 -15.81
N ARG A 60 17.10 -4.87 -14.71
CA ARG A 60 17.30 -4.18 -13.43
C ARG A 60 18.54 -3.28 -13.53
N LEU A 61 18.44 -2.04 -13.07
CA LEU A 61 19.61 -1.20 -12.88
C LEU A 61 20.41 -1.75 -11.69
N LYS A 62 21.66 -2.12 -11.90
CA LYS A 62 22.53 -2.57 -10.81
C LYS A 62 23.06 -1.36 -10.02
N PRO A 63 23.36 -1.51 -8.71
CA PRO A 63 23.84 -0.40 -7.89
C PRO A 63 25.14 0.26 -8.39
N ASP A 64 26.00 -0.50 -9.07
CA ASP A 64 27.28 -0.06 -9.65
C ASP A 64 27.10 0.62 -11.02
N GLN A 65 25.91 0.59 -11.60
CA GLN A 65 25.65 1.08 -12.95
C GLN A 65 24.94 2.42 -12.96
N LYS A 66 25.41 3.33 -13.81
CA LYS A 66 24.71 4.58 -14.10
C LYS A 66 23.65 4.35 -15.16
N ALA A 67 22.43 4.85 -14.92
CA ALA A 67 21.35 4.81 -15.89
C ALA A 67 21.74 5.57 -17.16
N ARG A 68 21.58 4.94 -18.33
CA ARG A 68 21.80 5.57 -19.63
C ARG A 68 20.54 6.33 -20.07
N LYS A 69 20.72 7.53 -20.64
CA LYS A 69 19.64 8.49 -20.97
C LYS A 69 18.49 7.90 -21.81
N TYR A 70 18.78 6.93 -22.69
CA TYR A 70 17.80 6.33 -23.60
C TYR A 70 17.53 4.85 -23.34
N HIS A 71 17.98 4.31 -22.20
CA HIS A 71 17.64 2.96 -21.78
C HIS A 71 16.63 2.99 -20.65
N ALA A 72 15.54 2.25 -20.83
CA ALA A 72 14.58 1.99 -19.78
C ALA A 72 15.04 0.83 -18.89
N TYR A 73 14.88 0.99 -17.58
CA TYR A 73 15.21 -0.02 -16.57
C TYR A 73 13.95 -0.40 -15.81
N CYS A 74 13.93 -1.62 -15.25
CA CYS A 74 12.81 -2.08 -14.43
C CYS A 74 12.61 -1.11 -13.24
N GLY A 75 11.42 -0.50 -13.18
CA GLY A 75 11.00 0.37 -12.09
C GLY A 75 9.91 -0.29 -11.26
N VAL A 76 10.13 -1.54 -10.83
CA VAL A 76 9.19 -2.24 -9.93
C VAL A 76 9.22 -1.60 -8.54
N PHE A 77 8.06 -1.39 -7.94
CA PHE A 77 7.91 -0.76 -6.65
C PHE A 77 6.62 -1.24 -5.95
N LEU A 78 6.53 -0.95 -4.66
CA LEU A 78 5.32 -1.12 -3.85
C LEU A 78 4.66 0.27 -3.69
N PRO A 79 3.56 0.56 -4.41
CA PRO A 79 2.91 1.87 -4.32
C PRO A 79 2.46 2.25 -2.90
N ASP A 80 2.17 1.25 -2.06
CA ASP A 80 1.75 1.45 -0.68
C ASP A 80 2.85 2.02 0.22
N LEU A 81 4.13 1.88 -0.18
CA LEU A 81 5.28 2.38 0.56
C LEU A 81 5.84 3.68 -0.02
N GLU A 82 5.37 4.14 -1.18
CA GLU A 82 5.82 5.42 -1.73
C GLU A 82 5.20 6.59 -0.99
N LEU A 83 6.02 7.59 -0.65
CA LEU A 83 5.55 8.80 0.01
C LEU A 83 5.29 9.91 -1.03
N PRO A 84 4.18 10.67 -0.90
CA PRO A 84 3.12 10.51 0.10
C PRO A 84 2.30 9.23 -0.18
N ALA A 85 2.01 8.47 0.89
CA ALA A 85 1.25 7.23 0.77
C ALA A 85 -0.09 7.51 0.08
N PRO A 86 -0.53 6.65 -0.86
CA PRO A 86 -1.85 6.79 -1.48
C PRO A 86 -2.92 6.86 -0.40
N ARG A 87 -3.94 7.72 -0.59
CA ARG A 87 -5.07 7.76 0.32
C ARG A 87 -5.63 6.34 0.51
N PRO A 88 -5.82 5.88 1.75
CA PRO A 88 -6.45 4.59 2.00
C PRO A 88 -7.83 4.57 1.31
N PRO A 89 -8.20 3.46 0.65
CA PRO A 89 -9.48 3.37 -0.08
C PRO A 89 -10.71 3.52 0.84
N ASP A 90 -10.53 3.24 2.13
CA ASP A 90 -11.49 3.38 3.22
C ASP A 90 -11.56 4.80 3.81
N MET A 91 -10.65 5.69 3.44
CA MET A 91 -10.69 7.08 3.90
C MET A 91 -11.86 7.81 3.21
N PRO A 92 -12.81 8.39 3.97
CA PRO A 92 -13.93 9.09 3.36
C PRO A 92 -13.42 10.26 2.50
N GLY A 93 -14.11 10.50 1.40
CA GLY A 93 -13.86 11.68 0.58
C GLY A 93 -13.89 12.95 1.42
N THR A 94 -13.06 13.93 1.06
CA THR A 94 -13.12 15.27 1.66
C THR A 94 -14.49 15.88 1.37
N GLY A 95 -15.23 16.26 2.42
CA GLY A 95 -16.54 16.91 2.27
C GLY A 95 -17.72 16.24 2.99
N LEU A 96 -17.49 15.55 4.11
CA LEU A 96 -18.59 15.11 4.95
C LEU A 96 -19.24 16.32 5.66
N ARG A 97 -20.51 16.59 5.36
CA ARG A 97 -21.31 17.62 6.04
C ARG A 97 -22.00 17.00 7.25
N LEU A 98 -21.71 17.53 8.43
CA LEU A 98 -22.37 17.16 9.67
C LEU A 98 -23.86 17.55 9.59
N VAL A 99 -24.75 16.56 9.52
CA VAL A 99 -26.20 16.76 9.60
C VAL A 99 -26.58 16.57 11.06
N HIS A 100 -27.05 17.64 11.71
CA HIS A 100 -27.60 17.54 13.06
C HIS A 100 -28.93 16.79 12.99
N GLY A 101 -29.02 15.65 13.68
CA GLY A 101 -30.27 14.91 13.86
C GLY A 101 -31.26 15.78 14.63
N LYS A 102 -32.51 15.87 14.14
CA LYS A 102 -33.57 16.58 14.83
C LYS A 102 -34.18 15.59 15.82
N ASP A 103 -33.96 15.82 17.11
CA ASP A 103 -34.54 15.04 18.19
C ASP A 103 -36.06 15.19 18.15
N THR A 104 -36.76 14.22 17.58
CA THR A 104 -38.22 14.13 17.67
C THR A 104 -38.57 13.41 18.96
N GLY A 105 -38.77 14.16 20.04
CA GLY A 105 -39.35 13.61 21.26
C GLY A 105 -39.46 14.62 22.39
N ALA A 106 -40.61 15.27 22.54
CA ALA A 106 -41.41 15.34 23.78
C ALA A 106 -42.62 16.30 23.65
N THR A 107 -43.69 15.88 24.30
CA THR A 107 -45.13 16.21 24.30
C THR A 107 -45.60 17.66 24.59
N PRO A 108 -46.89 17.99 24.29
CA PRO A 108 -47.48 19.31 24.48
C PRO A 108 -47.69 19.64 25.97
N GLY A 109 -47.38 20.87 26.36
CA GLY A 109 -47.56 21.38 27.72
C GLY A 109 -48.99 21.86 27.97
N ASP A 110 -49.63 21.25 28.96
CA ASP A 110 -50.79 21.76 29.71
C ASP A 110 -50.41 23.04 30.48
N LYS A 111 -51.08 24.15 30.18
CA LYS A 111 -51.29 25.36 31.01
C LYS A 111 -52.62 25.96 30.50
N ASP A 112 -53.66 26.17 31.29
CA ASP A 112 -53.70 27.12 32.40
C ASP A 112 -54.76 26.74 33.45
N ALA A 113 -54.33 26.74 34.72
CA ALA A 113 -55.19 26.86 35.90
C ALA A 113 -54.75 28.10 36.68
N ALA A 114 -55.75 28.84 37.17
CA ALA A 114 -55.74 30.02 38.04
C ALA A 114 -55.60 31.40 37.37
#